data_AF-A0A673LA25-F1
#
_entry.id   AF-A0A673LA25-F1
#
_cell.length_a   1.000
_cell.length_b   1.000
_cell.length_c   1.000
_cell.angle_alpha   90.00
_cell.angle_beta   90.00
_cell.angle_gamma   90.00
#
_symmetry.space_group_name_H-M   'P 1'
#
loop_
_entity.id
_entity.type
_entity.pdbx_description
1 polymer ?
#
loop_
_entity_poly.entity_id
_entity_poly.type
_entity_poly.pdbx_seq_one_letter_code
_entity_poly.pdbx_strand_id
1 'polypeptide(L)' 'LLTKSIQNRSFATKEINIMKLKLLKSMNQQFIQFQELNIQAPRAFSLVFIENREFLVGSSFKGQTRIYEHLVLDLSS' A
#
# COMPACT_ATOMS: atom_id res chain seq x y z
N LEU A 1 3.22 -16.51 4.44
CA LEU A 1 3.69 -16.18 3.08
C LEU A 1 3.80 -14.67 2.98
N LEU A 2 4.99 -14.14 3.25
CA LEU A 2 5.32 -12.72 3.18
C LEU A 2 5.53 -12.35 1.72
N THR A 3 4.61 -11.61 1.12
CA THR A 3 4.81 -11.02 -0.21
C THR A 3 5.84 -9.90 -0.10
N LYS A 4 7.06 -10.19 -0.58
CA LYS A 4 8.15 -9.23 -0.76
C LYS A 4 7.91 -8.37 -1.99
N SER A 5 8.37 -7.11 -1.86
CA SER A 5 8.60 -6.10 -2.90
C SER A 5 7.35 -5.60 -3.59
N ILE A 6 7.10 -4.29 -3.50
CA ILE A 6 7.22 -3.43 -4.68
C ILE A 6 7.85 -2.09 -4.25
N GLN A 7 8.98 -1.74 -4.87
CA GLN A 7 9.93 -0.65 -4.53
C GLN A 7 9.21 0.70 -4.45
N ASN A 8 9.36 1.61 -3.49
CA ASN A 8 10.39 1.87 -2.48
C ASN A 8 9.70 2.02 -1.10
N ARG A 9 10.08 1.18 -0.13
CA ARG A 9 9.80 1.33 1.32
C ARG A 9 8.39 1.05 1.84
N SER A 10 7.41 0.55 1.08
CA SER A 10 6.06 0.27 1.64
C SER A 10 5.73 -1.23 1.78
N PHE A 11 5.20 -1.65 2.94
CA PHE A 11 4.77 -3.03 3.25
C PHE A 11 3.32 -3.06 3.74
N ALA A 12 2.57 -4.11 3.38
CA ALA A 12 1.17 -4.27 3.73
C ALA A 12 0.93 -5.45 4.69
N THR A 13 0.17 -5.25 5.77
CA THR A 13 -0.28 -6.33 6.68
C THR A 13 -1.80 -6.46 6.69
N LYS A 14 -2.30 -7.70 6.74
CA LYS A 14 -3.74 -8.04 6.67
C LYS A 14 -4.33 -8.30 8.06
N GLU A 15 -5.27 -7.46 8.48
CA GLU A 15 -6.29 -7.76 9.50
C GLU A 15 -7.66 -7.85 8.81
N ILE A 16 -8.66 -8.50 9.42
CA ILE A 16 -9.85 -9.08 8.78
C ILE A 16 -10.56 -8.16 7.74
N ASN A 17 -10.53 -6.83 7.91
CA ASN A 17 -10.99 -5.85 6.91
C ASN A 17 -10.11 -4.59 6.76
N ILE A 18 -8.94 -4.55 7.41
CA ILE A 18 -8.08 -3.36 7.43
C ILE A 18 -6.71 -3.76 6.92
N MET A 19 -6.24 -3.03 5.91
CA MET A 19 -4.88 -3.11 5.41
C MET A 19 -4.09 -1.94 5.97
N LYS A 20 -2.98 -2.23 6.64
CA LYS A 20 -2.04 -1.21 7.13
C LYS A 20 -0.85 -1.12 6.16
N LEU A 21 -0.71 0.00 5.48
CA LEU A 21 0.50 0.37 4.75
C LEU A 21 1.55 0.87 5.75
N LYS A 22 2.77 0.39 5.62
CA LYS A 22 3.90 0.74 6.50
C LYS A 22 5.07 1.22 5.69
N LEU A 23 5.71 2.31 6.13
CA LEU A 23 6.94 2.83 5.54
C LEU A 23 8.18 2.29 6.25
N LEU A 24 9.22 1.94 5.49
CA LEU A 24 10.53 1.60 6.02
C LEU A 24 11.30 2.88 6.36
N LYS A 25 11.62 3.06 7.64
CA LYS A 25 12.45 4.16 8.10
C LYS A 25 13.93 3.84 7.88
N SER A 26 14.62 4.68 7.11
CA SER A 26 16.02 4.46 6.70
C SER A 26 16.99 4.31 7.88
N MET A 27 16.75 5.07 8.96
CA MET A 27 17.72 5.20 10.06
C MET A 27 17.84 3.95 10.93
N ASN A 28 16.74 3.21 11.08
CA ASN A 28 16.66 2.08 12.01
C ASN A 28 16.06 0.82 11.38
N GLN A 29 15.81 0.82 10.06
CA GLN A 29 15.18 -0.27 9.32
C GLN A 29 13.84 -0.74 9.92
N GLN A 30 13.15 0.14 10.64
CA GLN A 30 11.87 -0.18 11.25
C GLN A 30 10.72 0.20 10.32
N PHE A 31 9.68 -0.63 10.32
CA PHE A 31 8.42 -0.34 9.65
C PHE A 31 7.53 0.49 10.57
N ILE A 32 7.19 1.69 10.13
CA ILE A 32 6.21 2.55 10.80
C ILE A 32 4.89 2.50 10.03
N GLN A 33 3.76 2.51 10.74
CA GLN A 33 2.46 2.62 10.09
C GLN A 33 2.34 3.97 9.39
N PHE A 34 1.90 3.95 8.14
CA PHE A 34 1.72 5.13 7.31
C PHE A 34 0.23 5.41 7.06
N GLN A 35 -0.51 4.41 6.61
CA GLN A 35 -1.91 4.59 6.23
C GLN A 35 -2.72 3.31 6.43
N GLU A 36 -4.01 3.45 6.71
CA GLU A 36 -4.97 2.34 6.73
C GLU A 36 -5.91 2.41 5.53
N LEU A 37 -6.02 1.31 4.81
CA LEU A 37 -6.94 1.12 3.70
C LEU A 37 -8.03 0.14 4.11
N ASN A 38 -9.28 0.55 3.96
CA ASN A 38 -10.44 -0.29 4.26
C ASN A 38 -10.81 -1.12 3.02
N ILE A 39 -10.29 -2.34 2.97
CA ILE A 39 -10.57 -3.30 1.90
C ILE A 39 -11.10 -4.55 2.58
N GLN A 40 -12.34 -4.93 2.25
CA GLN A 40 -12.94 -6.14 2.80
C GLN A 40 -12.22 -7.37 2.26
N ALA A 41 -11.87 -8.33 3.12
CA ALA A 41 -11.26 -9.61 2.73
C ALA A 41 -10.18 -9.51 1.62
N PRO A 42 -9.08 -8.74 1.82
CA PRO A 42 -8.08 -8.50 0.78
C PRO A 42 -7.30 -9.78 0.44
N ARG A 43 -6.97 -10.00 -0.83
CA ARG A 43 -6.30 -11.24 -1.30
C ARG A 43 -4.88 -11.01 -1.81
N ALA A 44 -4.68 -9.95 -2.57
CA ALA A 44 -3.39 -9.61 -3.17
C ALA A 44 -3.31 -8.10 -3.43
N PHE A 45 -2.08 -7.62 -3.53
CA PHE A 45 -1.74 -6.25 -3.86
C PHE A 45 -0.75 -6.21 -5.01
N SER A 46 -0.91 -5.23 -5.89
CA SER A 46 0.00 -5.00 -7.00
C SER A 46 0.17 -3.49 -7.21
N LEU A 47 1.40 -3.06 -7.47
CA LEU A 47 1.69 -1.71 -7.93
C LEU A 47 1.74 -1.74 -9.44
N VAL A 48 1.06 -0.79 -10.05
CA VAL A 48 0.96 -0.60 -11.49
C VAL A 48 1.47 0.79 -11.80
N PHE A 49 2.42 0.87 -12.71
CA PHE A 49 2.97 2.14 -13.19
C PHE A 49 2.39 2.40 -14.58
N ILE A 50 1.77 3.57 -14.76
CA ILE A 50 1.26 4.04 -16.04
C ILE A 50 1.82 5.45 -16.23
N GLU A 51 2.71 5.60 -17.22
CA GLU A 51 3.45 6.84 -17.44
C GLU A 51 4.17 7.28 -16.15
N ASN A 52 3.86 8.47 -15.63
CA ASN A 52 4.45 9.05 -14.42
C ASN A 52 3.55 8.89 -13.19
N ARG A 53 2.59 7.96 -13.23
CA ARG A 53 1.64 7.72 -12.14
C ARG A 53 1.83 6.32 -11.59
N GLU A 54 1.70 6.22 -10.27
CA GLU A 54 1.80 4.96 -9.53
C GLU A 54 0.45 4.63 -8.91
N PHE A 55 -0.02 3.40 -9.14
CA PHE A 55 -1.30 2.90 -8.65
C PHE A 55 -1.11 1.67 -7.79
N LEU A 56 -1.78 1.61 -6.64
CA LEU A 56 -1.91 0.41 -5.83
C LEU A 56 -3.27 -0.25 -6.08
N VAL A 57 -3.24 -1.45 -6.66
CA VAL A 57 -4.42 -2.30 -6.85
C VAL A 57 -4.55 -3.26 -5.67
N GLY A 58 -5.64 -3.13 -4.93
CA GLY A 58 -6.00 -4.00 -3.82
C GLY A 58 -7.19 -4.89 -4.17
N SER A 59 -6.93 -6.17 -4.43
CA SER A 59 -7.98 -7.15 -4.75
C SER A 59 -8.75 -7.57 -3.51
N SER A 60 -10.08 -7.66 -3.64
CA SER A 60 -10.98 -8.11 -2.59
C SER A 60 -11.61 -9.46 -2.96
N PHE A 61 -11.74 -10.37 -2.00
CA PHE A 61 -12.44 -11.64 -2.21
C PHE A 61 -13.96 -11.52 -2.17
N LYS A 62 -14.48 -10.58 -1.38
CA LYS A 62 -15.92 -10.50 -1.04
C LYS A 62 -16.51 -9.12 -1.33
N GLY A 63 -15.69 -8.08 -1.28
CA GLY A 63 -16.05 -6.71 -1.62
C GLY A 63 -15.50 -6.31 -2.98
N GLN A 64 -15.41 -5.00 -3.19
CA GLN A 64 -14.90 -4.43 -4.44
C GLN A 64 -13.37 -4.37 -4.43
N THR A 65 -12.76 -4.71 -5.55
CA THR A 65 -11.35 -4.36 -5.83
C THR A 65 -11.22 -2.84 -5.84
N ARG A 66 -10.20 -2.32 -5.17
CA ARG A 66 -9.92 -0.90 -5.08
C ARG A 66 -8.61 -0.56 -5.79
N ILE A 67 -8.55 0.62 -6.37
CA ILE A 67 -7.36 1.19 -7.00
C ILE A 67 -7.10 2.52 -6.31
N TYR A 68 -5.87 2.73 -5.85
CA TYR A 68 -5.43 3.96 -5.20
C TYR A 68 -4.31 4.58 -6.04
N GLU A 69 -4.35 5.87 -6.26
CA GLU A 69 -3.26 6.62 -6.91
C GLU A 69 -2.32 7.18 -5.84
N HIS A 70 -1.01 7.02 -6.02
CA HIS A 70 -0.01 7.64 -5.17
C HIS A 70 0.28 9.05 -5.68
N LEU A 71 -0.13 10.05 -4.90
CA LEU A 71 0.06 11.47 -5.18
C LEU A 71 1.13 12.05 -4.25
N VAL A 72 2.15 12.68 -4.84
CA VAL A 72 3.14 13.48 -4.10
C VAL A 72 2.66 14.92 -4.10
N LEU A 73 2.33 15.43 -2.91
CA LEU A 73 1.97 16.83 -2.72
C LEU A 73 3.22 17.56 -2.24
N ASP A 74 3.63 18.60 -2.96
CA ASP A 74 4.61 19.55 -2.45
C ASP A 74 3.89 20.50 -1.49
N LEU A 75 4.29 20.46 -0.23
CA LEU A 75 3.75 21.31 0.83
C LEU A 75 4.72 22.44 1.20
N SER A 76 5.77 22.68 0.39
CA SER A 76 6.60 23.86 0.57
C SER A 76 5.79 25.11 0.26
N SER A 77 5.65 25.96 1.27
CA SER A 77 5.07 27.31 1.20
C SER A 77 6.14 28.38 1.23
#